data_AF-A0ABD3DA96-F1
#
_entry.id   AF-A0ABD3DA96-F1
#
_cell.length_a   1.000
_cell.length_b   1.000
_cell.length_c   1.000
_cell.angle_alpha   90.00
_cell.angle_beta   90.00
_cell.angle_gamma   90.00
#
_symmetry.space_group_name_H-M   'P 1'
#
loop_
_entity.id
_entity.type
_entity.pdbx_description
1 polymer ?
#
loop_
_entity_poly.entity_id
_entity_poly.type
_entity_poly.pdbx_seq_one_letter_code
_entity_poly.pdbx_strand_id
1 'polypeptide(L)'
;MIFFVDEIPIRVFKNNERVGSRYLKLPMYIRASLWNGTQWLGPVNWSRGPFIANYRDFEVLGCPYDNSNPKECESLRYPWNAQDMWQLDPRQQEHYNNYTKTNIIYDYCKTNSRNSFPECKI
;
A
#
# COMPACT_ATOMS: atom_id res chain seq x y z
N MET A 1 -0.91 0.41 6.89
CA MET A 1 -1.05 -0.12 5.52
C MET A 1 0.34 -0.53 5.08
N ILE A 2 0.47 -1.75 4.56
CA ILE A 2 1.76 -2.29 4.13
C ILE A 2 1.59 -2.76 2.69
N PHE A 3 2.58 -2.48 1.84
CA PHE A 3 2.64 -2.97 0.47
C PHE A 3 3.72 -4.04 0.39
N PHE A 4 3.39 -5.15 -0.26
CA PHE A 4 4.27 -6.29 -0.44
C PHE A 4 4.54 -6.55 -1.92
N VAL A 5 5.73 -7.06 -2.20
CA VAL A 5 6.04 -7.82 -3.42
C VAL A 5 6.49 -9.19 -2.93
N ASP A 6 5.76 -10.22 -3.34
CA ASP A 6 5.84 -11.56 -2.74
C ASP A 6 5.64 -11.45 -1.21
N GLU A 7 6.66 -11.75 -0.42
CA GLU A 7 6.64 -11.66 1.06
C GLU A 7 7.48 -10.49 1.61
N ILE A 8 8.04 -9.65 0.72
CA ILE A 8 8.93 -8.56 1.10
C ILE A 8 8.10 -7.28 1.27
N PRO A 9 8.05 -6.67 2.47
CA PRO A 9 7.46 -5.35 2.62
C PRO A 9 8.31 -4.35 1.83
N ILE A 10 7.67 -3.57 0.96
CA ILE A 10 8.34 -2.53 0.15
C ILE A 10 7.96 -1.12 0.57
N ARG A 11 6.87 -0.97 1.32
CA ARG A 11 6.41 0.32 1.89
C ARG A 11 5.53 0.07 3.11
N VAL A 12 5.80 0.82 4.19
CA VAL A 12 4.94 0.88 5.37
C VAL A 12 4.37 2.29 5.50
N PHE A 13 3.05 2.41 5.56
CA PHE A 13 2.34 3.65 5.87
C PHE A 13 1.57 3.43 7.18
N LYS A 14 2.10 3.96 8.28
CA LYS A 14 1.53 3.78 9.62
C LYS A 14 0.35 4.73 9.85
N ASN A 15 -0.64 4.28 10.63
CA ASN A 15 -1.70 5.17 11.10
C ASN A 15 -1.13 6.08 12.19
N ASN A 16 -0.82 7.31 11.81
CA ASN A 16 -0.23 8.32 12.68
C ASN A 16 -1.11 9.58 12.73
N GLU A 17 -2.42 9.40 12.82
CA GLU A 17 -3.37 10.52 12.95
C GLU A 17 -3.09 11.43 14.14
N ARG A 18 -2.45 10.92 15.19
CA ARG A 18 -2.01 11.70 16.36
C ARG A 18 -1.05 12.84 16.01
N VAL A 19 -0.27 12.71 14.93
CA VAL A 19 0.63 13.77 14.44
C VAL A 19 0.04 14.51 13.24
N GLY A 20 -1.24 14.33 12.94
CA GLY A 20 -1.95 15.02 11.86
C GLY A 20 -1.86 14.36 10.48
N SER A 21 -1.33 13.14 10.40
CA SER A 21 -1.39 12.35 9.15
C SER A 21 -2.84 11.91 8.88
N ARG A 22 -3.27 11.90 7.62
CA ARG A 22 -4.55 11.29 7.25
C ARG A 22 -4.37 9.80 6.99
N TYR A 23 -5.34 9.00 7.42
CA TYR A 23 -5.32 7.56 7.21
C TYR A 23 -6.62 7.07 6.55
N LEU A 24 -6.55 5.95 5.83
CA LEU A 24 -7.69 5.35 5.13
C LEU A 24 -8.71 4.80 6.13
N LYS A 25 -9.97 5.24 6.01
CA LYS A 25 -11.07 4.86 6.93
C LYS A 25 -12.37 4.46 6.23
N LEU A 26 -12.48 4.76 4.94
CA LEU A 26 -13.68 4.47 4.17
C LEU A 26 -13.55 3.09 3.50
N PRO A 27 -14.68 2.40 3.27
CA PRO A 27 -14.69 1.17 2.48
C PRO A 27 -14.06 1.38 1.10
N MET A 28 -13.37 0.36 0.59
CA MET A 28 -12.65 0.43 -0.68
C MET A 28 -13.03 -0.72 -1.60
N TYR A 29 -12.87 -0.48 -2.90
CA TYR A 29 -12.98 -1.51 -3.93
C TYR A 29 -11.60 -1.87 -4.47
N ILE A 30 -11.37 -3.15 -4.75
CA ILE A 30 -10.18 -3.61 -5.46
C ILE A 30 -10.42 -3.41 -6.96
N ARG A 31 -9.46 -2.78 -7.65
CA ARG A 31 -9.52 -2.53 -9.09
C ARG A 31 -8.16 -2.79 -9.71
N ALA A 32 -8.15 -3.40 -10.89
CA ALA A 32 -6.98 -3.54 -11.75
C ALA A 32 -7.33 -3.00 -13.14
N SER A 33 -6.38 -2.33 -13.80
CA SER A 33 -6.58 -1.79 -15.14
C SER A 33 -5.27 -1.76 -15.93
N LEU A 34 -5.38 -1.92 -17.25
CA LEU A 34 -4.31 -1.64 -18.21
C LEU A 34 -4.78 -0.44 -19.04
N TRP A 35 -4.01 0.65 -19.02
CA TRP A 35 -4.42 1.92 -19.64
C TRP A 35 -3.21 2.72 -20.16
N ASN A 36 -3.47 3.68 -21.05
CA ASN A 36 -2.43 4.52 -21.66
C ASN A 36 -2.05 5.73 -20.78
N GLY A 37 -0.84 5.69 -20.20
CA GLY A 37 -0.28 6.73 -19.33
C GLY A 37 0.49 7.88 -19.99
N THR A 38 0.27 8.15 -21.28
CA THR A 38 1.10 9.08 -22.08
C THR A 38 1.34 10.46 -21.42
N GLN A 39 0.35 11.00 -20.71
CA GLN A 39 0.44 12.33 -20.08
C GLN A 39 1.59 12.45 -19.06
N TRP A 40 1.96 11.35 -18.39
CA TRP A 40 2.97 11.36 -17.32
C TRP A 40 4.18 10.47 -17.61
N LEU A 41 4.00 9.41 -18.41
CA LEU A 41 5.02 8.39 -18.66
C LEU A 41 5.67 8.50 -20.05
N GLY A 42 5.15 9.37 -20.93
CA GLY A 42 5.64 9.55 -22.29
C GLY A 42 4.89 8.70 -23.33
N PRO A 43 5.12 8.95 -24.63
CA PRO A 43 4.34 8.36 -25.72
C PRO A 43 4.49 6.85 -25.82
N VAL A 44 3.38 6.16 -26.07
CA VAL A 44 3.34 4.70 -26.28
C VAL A 44 3.61 4.37 -27.76
N ASN A 45 4.51 3.42 -28.00
CA ASN A 45 4.70 2.86 -29.35
C ASN A 45 3.71 1.73 -29.63
N TRP A 46 2.60 2.06 -30.28
CA TRP A 46 1.49 1.13 -30.55
C TRP A 46 1.83 -0.01 -31.51
N SER A 47 2.91 0.08 -32.30
CA SER A 47 3.35 -1.03 -33.16
C SER A 47 3.86 -2.24 -32.37
N ARG A 48 4.14 -2.07 -31.08
CA ARG A 48 4.54 -3.15 -30.16
C ARG A 48 3.37 -3.86 -29.48
N GLY A 49 2.13 -3.53 -29.85
CA GLY A 49 0.95 -4.21 -29.34
C GLY A 49 0.82 -5.66 -29.85
N PRO A 50 -0.04 -6.49 -29.22
CA PRO A 50 -0.87 -6.17 -28.07
C PRO A 50 -0.07 -6.08 -26.75
N PHE A 51 -0.46 -5.14 -25.88
CA PHE A 51 0.05 -5.08 -24.51
C PHE A 51 -0.85 -5.97 -23.63
N ILE A 52 -0.26 -6.97 -22.98
CA ILE A 52 -1.01 -7.99 -22.24
C ILE A 52 -0.56 -7.97 -20.79
N ALA A 53 -1.52 -7.86 -19.87
CA ALA A 53 -1.32 -8.01 -18.44
C ALA A 53 -2.14 -9.21 -17.96
N ASN A 54 -1.48 -10.20 -17.38
CA ASN A 54 -2.11 -11.40 -16.86
C ASN A 54 -2.21 -11.33 -15.34
N TYR A 55 -3.37 -11.68 -14.80
CA TYR A 55 -3.65 -11.70 -13.36
C TYR A 55 -4.18 -13.08 -12.98
N ARG A 56 -3.78 -13.57 -11.82
CA ARG A 56 -4.24 -14.84 -11.23
C ARG A 56 -4.35 -14.67 -9.71
N ASP A 57 -4.86 -15.69 -9.04
CA ASP A 57 -4.93 -15.77 -7.58
C ASP A 57 -5.74 -14.60 -6.96
N PHE A 58 -6.98 -14.41 -7.44
CA PHE A 58 -7.91 -13.35 -7.00
C PHE A 58 -8.51 -13.57 -5.60
N GLU A 59 -7.84 -14.35 -4.74
CA GLU A 59 -8.31 -14.55 -3.38
C GLU A 59 -8.19 -13.25 -2.58
N VAL A 60 -9.29 -12.84 -1.95
CA VAL A 60 -9.34 -11.63 -1.12
C VAL A 60 -9.69 -12.03 0.31
N LEU A 61 -8.68 -11.99 1.16
CA LEU A 61 -8.87 -12.05 2.61
C LEU A 61 -9.14 -10.63 3.12
N GLY A 62 -10.42 -10.28 3.26
CA GLY A 62 -10.85 -8.96 3.73
C GLY A 62 -12.10 -9.04 4.60
N CYS A 63 -12.49 -7.91 5.18
CA CYS A 63 -13.78 -7.75 5.85
C CYS A 63 -14.77 -7.06 4.90
N PRO A 64 -15.84 -7.76 4.44
CA PRO A 64 -16.91 -7.12 3.68
C PRO A 64 -17.61 -6.07 4.54
N TYR A 65 -17.71 -4.85 4.03
CA TYR A 65 -18.34 -3.76 4.77
C TYR A 65 -19.87 -3.92 4.78
N ASP A 66 -20.45 -3.90 5.98
CA ASP A 66 -21.89 -3.96 6.21
C ASP A 66 -22.37 -2.66 6.87
N ASN A 67 -23.31 -1.97 6.22
CA ASN A 67 -23.91 -0.74 6.75
C ASN A 67 -24.70 -0.97 8.04
N SER A 68 -25.25 -2.18 8.25
CA SER A 68 -26.03 -2.53 9.43
C SER A 68 -25.14 -2.82 10.65
N ASN A 69 -23.89 -3.23 10.43
CA ASN A 69 -22.88 -3.42 11.46
C ASN A 69 -21.50 -2.90 11.02
N PRO A 70 -21.30 -1.57 10.97
CA PRO A 70 -20.05 -0.98 10.48
C PRO A 70 -18.80 -1.35 11.29
N LYS A 71 -18.98 -1.76 12.55
CA LYS A 71 -17.88 -2.10 13.47
C LYS A 71 -17.43 -3.56 13.37
N GLU A 72 -18.10 -4.40 12.59
CA GLU A 72 -17.73 -5.81 12.45
C GLU A 72 -16.26 -5.97 12.04
N CYS A 73 -15.78 -5.11 11.13
CA CYS A 73 -14.40 -5.12 10.64
C CYS A 73 -13.35 -4.70 11.67
N GLU A 74 -13.77 -4.14 12.81
CA GLU A 74 -12.90 -3.79 13.93
C GLU A 74 -12.77 -4.95 14.93
N SER A 75 -13.54 -6.03 14.75
CA SER A 75 -13.55 -7.17 15.67
C SER A 75 -12.24 -7.98 15.63
N LEU A 76 -11.89 -8.61 16.76
CA LEU A 76 -10.72 -9.49 16.87
C LEU A 76 -10.86 -10.82 16.13
N ARG A 77 -12.00 -11.07 15.47
CA ARG A 77 -12.17 -12.22 14.57
C ARG A 77 -11.23 -12.14 13.36
N TYR A 78 -10.88 -10.92 12.95
CA TYR A 78 -9.93 -10.68 11.87
C TYR A 78 -8.51 -10.62 12.44
N PRO A 79 -7.58 -11.49 11.97
CA PRO A 79 -6.27 -11.62 12.58
C PRO A 79 -5.44 -10.33 12.49
N TRP A 80 -5.62 -9.53 11.43
CA TRP A 80 -4.92 -8.25 11.26
C TRP A 80 -5.31 -7.17 12.29
N ASN A 81 -6.38 -7.38 13.06
CA ASN A 81 -6.74 -6.49 14.17
C ASN A 81 -6.01 -6.83 15.47
N ALA A 82 -5.37 -8.01 15.56
CA ALA A 82 -4.57 -8.39 16.71
C ALA A 82 -3.32 -7.50 16.85
N GLN A 83 -2.94 -7.19 18.08
CA GLN A 83 -1.92 -6.18 18.39
C GLN A 83 -0.52 -6.57 17.89
N ASP A 84 -0.23 -7.86 17.86
CA ASP A 84 1.00 -8.44 17.31
C ASP A 84 1.14 -8.24 15.80
N MET A 85 0.02 -8.04 15.09
CA MET A 85 -0.01 -7.78 13.64
C MET A 85 0.11 -6.29 13.27
N TRP A 86 0.19 -5.39 14.24
CA TRP A 86 0.25 -3.94 13.97
C TRP A 86 1.63 -3.44 13.55
N GLN A 87 2.65 -4.29 13.65
CA GLN A 87 4.02 -3.99 13.26
C GLN A 87 4.59 -5.13 12.42
N LEU A 88 5.61 -4.82 11.63
CA LEU A 88 6.39 -5.85 10.97
C LEU A 88 7.07 -6.72 12.03
N ASP A 89 7.07 -8.02 11.80
CA ASP A 89 7.91 -8.90 12.59
C ASP A 89 9.41 -8.57 12.34
N PRO A 90 10.33 -9.01 13.20
CA PRO A 90 11.76 -8.68 13.06
C PRO A 90 12.36 -9.06 11.69
N ARG A 91 11.93 -10.17 11.10
CA ARG A 91 12.41 -10.64 9.80
C ARG A 91 11.85 -9.79 8.67
N GLN A 92 10.56 -9.47 8.70
CA GLN A 92 9.94 -8.52 7.76
C GLN A 92 10.60 -7.15 7.85
N GLN A 93 10.90 -6.67 9.06
CA GLN A 93 11.57 -5.40 9.28
C GLN A 93 12.98 -5.39 8.68
N GLU A 94 13.73 -6.49 8.81
CA GLU A 94 15.03 -6.66 8.15
C GLU A 94 14.91 -6.61 6.62
N HIS A 95 13.98 -7.39 6.05
CA HIS A 95 13.74 -7.39 4.60
C HIS A 95 13.35 -6.00 4.09
N TYR A 96 12.47 -5.29 4.80
CA TYR A 96 12.08 -3.92 4.47
C TYR A 96 13.27 -2.96 4.50
N ASN A 97 14.13 -3.05 5.53
CA ASN A 97 15.32 -2.20 5.65
C ASN A 97 16.31 -2.47 4.52
N ASN A 98 16.50 -3.73 4.13
CA ASN A 98 17.41 -4.09 3.04
C ASN A 98 16.87 -3.61 1.70
N TYR A 99 15.58 -3.82 1.43
CA TYR A 99 14.92 -3.36 0.21
C TYR A 99 14.99 -1.82 0.06
N THR A 100 14.66 -1.09 1.13
CA THR A 100 14.59 0.37 1.08
C THR A 100 15.95 1.05 0.90
N LYS A 101 17.04 0.40 1.29
CA LYS A 101 18.41 0.91 1.09
C LYS A 101 18.86 0.90 -0.37
N THR A 102 18.45 -0.11 -1.15
CA THR A 102 19.02 -0.33 -2.49
C THR A 102 18.05 -0.05 -3.63
N ASN A 103 16.74 -0.17 -3.38
CA ASN A 103 15.75 -0.24 -4.48
C ASN A 103 14.87 1.01 -4.61
N ILE A 104 15.03 2.00 -3.73
CA ILE A 104 14.22 3.22 -3.74
C ILE A 104 14.89 4.27 -4.62
N ILE A 105 14.34 4.46 -5.83
CA ILE A 105 14.80 5.49 -6.79
C ILE A 105 14.08 6.84 -6.62
N TYR A 106 12.92 6.84 -5.97
CA TYR A 106 12.13 8.04 -5.70
C TYR A 106 11.37 7.87 -4.38
N ASP A 107 11.44 8.89 -3.53
CA ASP A 107 10.74 8.92 -2.25
C ASP A 107 10.23 10.34 -2.00
N TYR A 108 8.90 10.52 -1.97
CA TYR A 108 8.31 11.83 -1.78
C TYR A 108 8.61 12.43 -0.40
N CYS A 109 8.88 11.60 0.62
CA CYS A 109 9.31 12.07 1.94
C CYS A 109 10.69 12.75 1.88
N LYS A 110 11.56 12.32 0.95
CA LYS A 110 12.92 12.87 0.77
C LYS A 110 12.98 13.97 -0.29
N THR A 111 12.20 13.85 -1.35
CA THR A 111 12.25 14.76 -2.50
C THR A 111 11.50 16.08 -2.25
N ASN A 112 10.42 16.08 -1.46
CA ASN A 112 9.63 17.28 -1.18
C ASN A 112 10.08 17.96 0.13
N SER A 113 11.26 18.59 0.12
CA SER A 113 11.76 19.36 1.27
C SER A 113 10.87 20.54 1.68
N ARG A 114 10.00 21.04 0.78
CA ARG A 114 9.09 22.17 1.04
C ARG A 114 7.79 21.76 1.74
N ASN A 115 7.34 20.51 1.58
CA ASN A 115 6.09 20.02 2.17
C ASN A 115 6.44 18.92 3.16
N SER A 116 6.51 19.29 4.44
CA SER A 116 6.81 18.36 5.52
C SER A 116 5.56 17.55 5.85
N PHE A 117 5.34 16.48 5.07
CA PHE A 117 4.20 15.59 5.25
C PHE A 117 4.24 14.95 6.66
N PRO A 118 3.16 15.04 7.45
CA PRO A 118 3.17 14.56 8.84
C PRO A 118 3.56 13.09 9.00
N GLU A 119 3.19 12.23 8.06
CA GLU A 119 3.53 10.80 8.09
C GLU A 119 5.02 10.51 7.88
N CYS A 120 5.76 11.44 7.27
CA CYS A 120 7.18 11.25 6.92
C CYS A 120 8.12 11.65 8.07
N LYS A 121 7.60 12.23 9.15
CA LYS A 121 8.38 12.77 10.29
C LYS A 121 8.67 11.72 11.38
N ILE A 122 8.41 10.44 11.10
CA ILE A 122 8.22 9.38 12.08
C ILE A 122 9.17 8.23 11.81
#